data_AF-A0A928I9I4-F1
#
_entry.id   AF-A0A928I9I4-F1
#
_cell.length_a   1.000
_cell.length_b   1.000
_cell.length_c   1.000
_cell.angle_alpha   90.00
_cell.angle_beta   90.00
_cell.angle_gamma   90.00
#
_symmetry.space_group_name_H-M   'P 1'
#
loop_
_entity.id
_entity.type
_entity.pdbx_description
1 polymer ?
#
loop_
_entity_poly.entity_id
_entity_poly.type
_entity_poly.pdbx_seq_one_letter_code
_entity_poly.pdbx_strand_id
1 'polypeptide(L)'
;MSEKELAALIALAVGDADLADTDIPAIDLYLDQILSLVADKNSAASLRYRERALTKTMINNYSKDGLISPIEGKKYTKEHIIEMLLVYALKNTLSISEIKRVLTGARNDCGFTGKDLTACYHRFLAIKEGNRARTADTVFSLLKEDGLDMSNDADFLVALLDIISLSAYLKTVAQEMLEARYTDPDKAERERREREKAEKREREESEKAEKREREKAEKAEKREKNEREREEKRREKEGNGADQG
;
A
#
# COMPACT_ATOMS: atom_id res chain seq x y z
N MET A 1 -6.62 10.21 25.04
CA MET A 1 -5.17 9.99 24.88
C MET A 1 -4.44 11.22 25.40
N SER A 2 -3.39 11.04 26.22
CA SER A 2 -2.57 12.16 26.71
C SER A 2 -1.51 12.60 25.69
N GLU A 3 -1.03 13.83 25.81
CA GLU A 3 0.04 14.38 24.96
C GLU A 3 1.34 13.54 25.04
N LYS A 4 1.68 13.04 26.23
CA LYS A 4 2.85 12.18 26.44
C LYS A 4 2.72 10.82 25.76
N GLU A 5 1.52 10.23 25.79
CA GLU A 5 1.24 8.98 25.07
C GLU A 5 1.33 9.20 23.56
N LEU A 6 0.75 10.29 23.05
CA LEU A 6 0.83 10.64 21.63
C LEU A 6 2.28 10.87 21.19
N ALA A 7 3.08 11.61 21.96
CA ALA A 7 4.50 11.83 21.68
C ALA A 7 5.27 10.50 21.57
N ALA A 8 5.00 9.56 22.49
CA ALA A 8 5.63 8.24 22.48
C ALA A 8 5.21 7.42 21.24
N LEU A 9 3.93 7.49 20.84
CA LEU A 9 3.43 6.83 19.63
C LEU A 9 4.08 7.41 18.36
N ILE A 10 4.20 8.74 18.27
CA ILE A 10 4.86 9.38 17.13
C ILE A 10 6.33 8.98 17.08
N ALA A 11 7.05 9.04 18.21
CA ALA A 11 8.45 8.64 18.28
C ALA A 11 8.66 7.19 17.83
N LEU A 12 7.76 6.28 18.24
CA LEU A 12 7.78 4.89 17.78
C LEU A 12 7.47 4.74 16.28
N ALA A 13 6.53 5.54 15.75
CA ALA A 13 6.13 5.49 14.35
C ALA A 13 7.23 5.98 13.40
N VAL A 14 7.98 7.01 13.80
CA VAL A 14 9.05 7.61 12.98
C VAL A 14 10.44 7.06 13.27
N GLY A 15 10.61 6.32 14.37
CA GLY A 15 11.88 5.74 14.83
C GLY A 15 12.34 4.54 14.00
N ASP A 16 12.41 4.70 12.69
CA ASP A 16 12.91 3.67 11.80
C ASP A 16 14.45 3.62 11.76
N ALA A 17 15.06 2.46 11.49
CA ALA A 17 16.52 2.30 11.48
C ALA A 17 16.95 1.92 10.06
N ASP A 18 17.59 2.85 9.36
CA ASP A 18 18.04 2.63 7.98
C ASP A 18 19.50 2.20 7.95
N LEU A 19 19.84 1.32 7.00
CA LEU A 19 21.23 0.97 6.70
C LEU A 19 21.92 2.15 6.00
N ALA A 20 22.82 2.85 6.69
CA ALA A 20 23.60 3.93 6.10
C ALA A 20 24.60 3.41 5.07
N ASP A 21 24.98 4.25 4.10
CA ASP A 21 25.97 3.85 3.10
C ASP A 21 27.35 3.58 3.72
N THR A 22 27.69 4.25 4.83
CA THR A 22 28.91 4.05 5.61
C THR A 22 28.94 2.74 6.37
N ASP A 23 27.78 2.14 6.63
CA ASP A 23 27.66 0.82 7.27
C ASP A 23 27.83 -0.34 6.27
N ILE A 24 27.82 -0.05 4.96
CA ILE A 24 27.99 -1.06 3.91
C ILE A 24 29.49 -1.33 3.71
N PRO A 25 29.96 -2.59 3.86
CA PRO A 25 31.35 -2.94 3.60
C PRO A 25 31.79 -2.59 2.18
N ALA A 26 33.07 -2.23 2.02
CA ALA A 26 33.66 -1.94 0.70
C ALA A 26 33.92 -3.21 -0.14
N ILE A 27 33.74 -4.41 0.44
CA ILE A 27 33.87 -5.69 -0.26
C ILE A 27 32.53 -6.11 -0.86
N ASP A 28 32.57 -6.81 -1.98
CA ASP A 28 31.36 -7.38 -2.56
C ASP A 28 30.78 -8.47 -1.64
N LEU A 29 29.47 -8.43 -1.45
CA LEU A 29 28.75 -9.35 -0.58
C LEU A 29 27.98 -10.40 -1.37
N TYR A 30 27.82 -11.58 -0.77
CA TYR A 30 26.84 -12.56 -1.21
C TYR A 30 25.45 -12.17 -0.73
N LEU A 31 24.44 -12.64 -1.46
CA LEU A 31 23.03 -12.36 -1.18
C LEU A 31 22.65 -12.55 0.30
N ASP A 32 23.02 -13.68 0.89
CA ASP A 32 22.65 -14.00 2.27
C ASP A 32 23.30 -13.03 3.27
N GLN A 33 24.51 -12.52 2.98
CA GLN A 33 25.17 -11.51 3.79
C GLN A 33 24.45 -10.15 3.72
N ILE A 34 23.92 -9.78 2.55
CA ILE A 34 23.11 -8.57 2.39
C ILE A 34 21.82 -8.70 3.19
N LEU A 35 21.15 -9.85 3.10
CA LEU A 35 19.92 -10.10 3.85
C LEU A 35 20.15 -9.99 5.36
N SER A 36 21.24 -10.57 5.88
CA SER A 36 21.64 -10.42 7.27
C SER A 36 21.94 -8.96 7.63
N LEU A 37 22.76 -8.27 6.83
CA LEU A 37 23.14 -6.87 7.07
C LEU A 37 21.91 -5.94 7.16
N VAL A 38 20.97 -6.11 6.22
CA VAL A 38 19.72 -5.34 6.18
C VAL A 38 18.81 -5.72 7.34
N ALA A 39 18.72 -7.00 7.71
CA ALA A 39 17.89 -7.46 8.83
C ALA A 39 18.41 -6.97 10.18
N ASP A 40 19.72 -6.99 10.38
CA ASP A 40 20.37 -6.57 11.63
C ASP A 40 20.19 -5.07 11.87
N LYS A 41 20.31 -4.25 10.81
CA LYS A 41 20.15 -2.79 10.91
C LYS A 41 18.69 -2.35 10.94
N ASN A 42 17.80 -3.02 10.21
CA ASN A 42 16.36 -2.73 10.21
C ASN A 42 15.60 -3.36 11.39
N SER A 43 16.27 -3.56 12.54
CA SER A 43 15.76 -4.36 13.66
C SER A 43 14.38 -3.92 14.20
N ALA A 44 13.73 -4.86 14.90
CA ALA A 44 12.31 -4.97 15.24
C ALA A 44 11.60 -3.78 15.94
N ALA A 45 12.34 -2.73 16.35
CA ALA A 45 11.76 -1.55 16.99
C ALA A 45 10.94 -0.69 16.00
N SER A 46 11.27 -0.72 14.71
CA SER A 46 10.52 0.02 13.71
C SER A 46 9.25 -0.70 13.27
N LEU A 47 8.09 -0.09 13.52
CA LEU A 47 6.78 -0.54 13.02
C LEU A 47 6.78 -0.70 11.49
N ARG A 48 7.57 0.13 10.78
CA ARG A 48 7.63 0.15 9.31
C ARG A 48 8.41 -1.01 8.72
N TYR A 49 9.45 -1.49 9.41
CA TYR A 49 10.35 -2.52 8.89
C TYR A 49 9.97 -3.95 9.32
N ARG A 50 9.19 -4.11 10.39
CA ARG A 50 8.78 -5.41 10.93
C ARG A 50 8.01 -6.28 9.94
N GLU A 51 7.26 -5.68 9.00
CA GLU A 51 6.42 -6.40 8.03
C GLU A 51 7.09 -6.66 6.66
N ARG A 52 8.28 -6.12 6.40
CA ARG A 52 8.75 -5.91 5.01
C ARG A 52 10.18 -6.34 4.72
N ALA A 53 10.74 -7.29 5.47
CA ALA A 53 12.10 -7.80 5.26
C ALA A 53 12.41 -8.06 3.78
N LEU A 54 13.58 -7.59 3.32
CA LEU A 54 14.07 -7.84 1.97
C LEU A 54 14.21 -9.35 1.78
N THR A 55 13.75 -9.89 0.65
CA THR A 55 13.83 -11.33 0.37
C THR A 55 14.65 -11.62 -0.88
N LYS A 56 15.17 -12.84 -0.96
CA LYS A 56 15.86 -13.37 -2.16
C LYS A 56 15.03 -13.21 -3.42
N THR A 57 13.72 -13.47 -3.34
CA THR A 57 12.79 -13.32 -4.46
C THR A 57 12.70 -11.87 -4.91
N MET A 58 12.59 -10.91 -3.99
CA MET A 58 12.54 -9.49 -4.33
C MET A 58 13.82 -9.03 -5.05
N ILE A 59 15.00 -9.41 -4.52
CA ILE A 59 16.28 -9.04 -5.11
C ILE A 59 16.44 -9.61 -6.53
N ASN A 60 16.04 -10.88 -6.72
CA ASN A 60 16.06 -11.49 -8.04
C ASN A 60 15.12 -10.80 -9.03
N ASN A 61 13.93 -10.39 -8.58
CA ASN A 61 12.99 -9.65 -9.41
C ASN A 61 13.55 -8.27 -9.77
N TYR A 62 14.18 -7.57 -8.83
CA TYR A 62 14.79 -6.26 -9.10
C TYR A 62 15.88 -6.34 -10.17
N SER A 63 16.70 -7.39 -10.16
CA SER A 63 17.70 -7.60 -11.22
C SER A 63 17.03 -7.89 -12.57
N LYS A 64 16.05 -8.80 -12.61
CA LYS A 64 15.34 -9.16 -13.84
C LYS A 64 14.58 -7.99 -14.46
N ASP A 65 13.98 -7.16 -13.62
CA ASP A 65 13.17 -6.01 -14.05
C ASP A 65 14.03 -4.80 -14.43
N GLY A 66 15.36 -4.88 -14.23
CA GLY A 66 16.31 -3.80 -14.53
C GLY A 66 16.27 -2.64 -13.53
N LEU A 67 15.76 -2.87 -12.33
CA LEU A 67 15.76 -1.88 -11.25
C LEU A 67 17.17 -1.68 -10.67
N ILE A 68 17.90 -2.78 -10.52
CA ILE A 68 19.31 -2.77 -10.12
C ILE A 68 20.19 -3.11 -11.33
N SER A 69 21.44 -2.67 -11.27
CA SER A 69 22.44 -2.96 -12.29
C SER A 69 22.70 -4.47 -12.42
N PRO A 70 23.17 -4.96 -13.59
CA PRO A 70 23.42 -6.39 -13.79
C PRO A 70 24.42 -6.95 -12.77
N ILE A 71 24.08 -8.10 -12.18
CA ILE A 71 24.91 -8.75 -11.16
C ILE A 71 25.85 -9.77 -11.81
N GLU A 72 27.14 -9.64 -11.58
CA GLU A 72 28.15 -10.60 -12.03
C GLU A 72 28.53 -11.58 -10.90
N GLY A 73 28.60 -12.88 -11.22
CA GLY A 73 29.18 -13.88 -10.31
C GLY A 73 28.46 -14.06 -8.95
N LYS A 74 27.19 -13.63 -8.81
CA LYS A 74 26.40 -13.65 -7.56
C LYS A 74 26.99 -12.80 -6.43
N LYS A 75 27.84 -11.84 -6.78
CA LYS A 75 28.45 -10.88 -5.85
C LYS A 75 27.82 -9.51 -6.07
N TYR A 76 27.54 -8.82 -4.99
CA TYR A 76 26.83 -7.55 -5.00
C TYR A 76 27.75 -6.46 -4.46
N THR A 77 27.99 -5.44 -5.29
CA THR A 77 28.78 -4.27 -4.90
C THR A 77 27.98 -3.37 -3.97
N LYS A 78 28.65 -2.38 -3.37
CA LYS A 78 28.00 -1.33 -2.56
C LYS A 78 26.90 -0.62 -3.36
N GLU A 79 27.12 -0.35 -4.64
CA GLU A 79 26.15 0.30 -5.52
C GLU A 79 24.87 -0.54 -5.67
N HIS A 80 24.99 -1.86 -5.87
CA HIS A 80 23.82 -2.74 -5.93
C HIS A 80 23.00 -2.70 -4.64
N ILE A 81 23.67 -2.66 -3.48
CA ILE A 81 22.98 -2.59 -2.18
C ILE A 81 22.25 -1.26 -2.05
N ILE A 82 22.87 -0.14 -2.42
CA ILE A 82 22.23 1.18 -2.42
C ILE A 82 21.00 1.22 -3.35
N GLU A 83 21.09 0.65 -4.55
CA GLU A 83 19.95 0.56 -5.46
C GLU A 83 18.79 -0.25 -4.84
N MET A 84 19.09 -1.36 -4.16
CA MET A 84 18.07 -2.13 -3.44
C MET A 84 17.42 -1.33 -2.31
N LEU A 85 18.21 -0.57 -1.54
CA LEU A 85 17.71 0.29 -0.46
C LEU A 85 16.83 1.42 -0.99
N LEU A 86 17.15 2.00 -2.15
CA LEU A 86 16.31 2.99 -2.82
C LEU A 86 14.99 2.39 -3.30
N VAL A 87 15.02 1.23 -3.96
CA VAL A 87 13.79 0.52 -4.33
C VAL A 87 12.97 0.20 -3.09
N TYR A 88 13.62 -0.22 -2.00
CA TYR A 88 12.96 -0.49 -0.73
C TYR A 88 12.28 0.75 -0.13
N ALA A 89 12.91 1.92 -0.22
CA ALA A 89 12.33 3.17 0.27
C ALA A 89 11.10 3.61 -0.56
N LEU A 90 11.14 3.38 -1.88
CA LEU A 90 10.11 3.84 -2.81
C LEU A 90 8.90 2.90 -2.93
N LYS A 91 9.09 1.58 -2.77
CA LYS A 91 8.06 0.53 -3.01
C LYS A 91 6.78 0.67 -2.20
N ASN A 92 6.81 1.45 -1.12
CA ASN A 92 5.66 1.65 -0.24
C ASN A 92 4.64 2.64 -0.82
N THR A 93 5.11 3.53 -1.70
CA THR A 93 4.32 4.61 -2.29
C THR A 93 4.17 4.41 -3.79
N LEU A 94 5.24 3.96 -4.45
CA LEU A 94 5.34 3.80 -5.89
C LEU A 94 5.29 2.32 -6.31
N SER A 95 4.68 2.07 -7.46
CA SER A 95 4.70 0.79 -8.16
C SER A 95 6.08 0.49 -8.76
N ILE A 96 6.34 -0.79 -9.06
CA ILE A 96 7.60 -1.23 -9.68
C ILE A 96 7.90 -0.49 -11.00
N SER A 97 6.87 -0.23 -11.82
CA SER A 97 7.03 0.51 -13.08
C SER A 97 7.38 1.98 -12.84
N GLU A 98 6.74 2.64 -11.86
CA GLU A 98 7.10 4.01 -11.44
C GLU A 98 8.53 4.09 -10.93
N ILE A 99 8.94 3.16 -10.06
CA ILE A 99 10.32 3.11 -9.54
C ILE A 99 11.32 2.94 -10.69
N LYS A 100 11.02 2.05 -11.64
CA LYS A 100 11.88 1.85 -12.81
C LYS A 100 12.03 3.12 -13.63
N ARG A 101 10.95 3.87 -13.85
CA ARG A 101 10.99 5.15 -14.56
C ARG A 101 11.87 6.16 -13.83
N VAL A 102 11.72 6.30 -12.51
CA VAL A 102 12.53 7.22 -11.70
C VAL A 102 14.01 6.85 -11.75
N LEU A 103 14.35 5.60 -11.49
CA LEU A 103 15.76 5.17 -11.46
C LEU A 103 16.41 5.25 -12.84
N THR A 104 15.70 4.87 -13.91
CA THR A 104 16.20 4.99 -15.28
C THR A 104 16.35 6.45 -15.68
N GLY A 105 15.35 7.26 -15.37
CA GLY A 105 15.35 8.69 -15.66
C GLY A 105 16.46 9.44 -14.93
N ALA A 106 16.77 9.09 -13.68
CA ALA A 106 17.91 9.63 -12.95
C ALA A 106 19.25 9.23 -13.57
N ARG A 107 19.39 7.97 -14.03
CA ARG A 107 20.61 7.45 -14.67
C ARG A 107 20.86 8.01 -16.08
N ASN A 108 19.83 8.45 -16.78
CA ASN A 108 19.93 8.97 -18.14
C ASN A 108 20.54 10.38 -18.22
N ASP A 109 20.68 11.09 -17.09
CA ASP A 109 21.40 12.36 -17.06
C ASP A 109 22.91 12.11 -17.31
N CYS A 110 23.46 12.79 -18.32
CA CYS A 110 24.86 12.65 -18.72
C CYS A 110 25.81 12.86 -17.53
N GLY A 111 26.52 11.81 -17.14
CA GLY A 111 27.48 11.85 -16.02
C GLY A 111 26.93 11.34 -14.68
N PHE A 112 25.68 10.87 -14.62
CA PHE A 112 25.14 10.23 -13.43
C PHE A 112 25.73 8.82 -13.26
N THR A 113 26.54 8.64 -12.21
CA THR A 113 27.23 7.38 -11.89
C THR A 113 26.67 6.73 -10.63
N GLY A 114 27.10 5.51 -10.32
CA GLY A 114 26.76 4.85 -9.05
C GLY A 114 27.21 5.64 -7.80
N LYS A 115 28.24 6.49 -7.93
CA LYS A 115 28.68 7.39 -6.85
C LYS A 115 27.66 8.50 -6.60
N ASP A 116 27.07 9.05 -7.66
CA ASP A 116 26.03 10.07 -7.56
C ASP A 116 24.78 9.50 -6.89
N LEU A 117 24.41 8.26 -7.23
CA LEU A 117 23.31 7.55 -6.57
C LEU A 117 23.57 7.33 -5.07
N THR A 118 24.80 6.96 -4.71
CA THR A 118 25.22 6.81 -3.30
C THR A 118 25.14 8.14 -2.55
N ALA A 119 25.59 9.24 -3.17
CA ALA A 119 25.47 10.58 -2.60
C ALA A 119 24.01 11.02 -2.44
N CYS A 120 23.14 10.70 -3.40
CA CYS A 120 21.70 10.93 -3.30
C CYS A 120 21.10 10.17 -2.11
N TYR A 121 21.44 8.89 -1.95
CA TYR A 121 20.95 8.08 -0.83
C TYR A 121 21.43 8.61 0.53
N HIS A 122 22.71 8.95 0.63
CA HIS A 122 23.27 9.57 1.83
C HIS A 122 22.54 10.86 2.21
N ARG A 123 22.35 11.77 1.24
CA ARG A 123 21.61 13.02 1.44
C ARG A 123 20.15 12.78 1.81
N PHE A 124 19.50 11.78 1.22
CA PHE A 124 18.16 11.37 1.57
C PHE A 124 18.05 10.94 3.03
N LEU A 125 18.98 10.11 3.53
CA LEU A 125 18.98 9.68 4.93
C LEU A 125 19.16 10.85 5.90
N ALA A 126 20.05 11.80 5.59
CA ALA A 126 20.24 13.00 6.40
C ALA A 126 18.97 13.86 6.49
N ILE A 127 18.27 14.04 5.36
CA ILE A 127 17.00 14.77 5.33
C ILE A 127 15.91 13.99 6.08
N LYS A 128 15.88 12.67 5.92
CA LYS A 128 14.91 11.78 6.58
C LYS A 128 15.04 11.85 8.10
N GLU A 129 16.26 11.88 8.64
CA GLU A 129 16.49 12.06 10.07
C GLU A 129 15.89 13.39 10.57
N GLY A 130 16.12 14.49 9.84
CA GLY A 130 15.49 15.77 10.13
C GLY A 130 13.97 15.75 10.01
N ASN A 131 13.41 14.90 9.13
CA ASN A 131 11.96 14.72 9.04
C ASN A 131 11.39 14.02 10.28
N ARG A 132 12.10 13.03 10.87
CA ARG A 132 11.64 12.34 12.09
C ARG A 132 11.41 13.34 13.23
N ALA A 133 12.35 14.25 13.43
CA ALA A 133 12.21 15.31 14.43
C ALA A 133 11.02 16.23 14.12
N ARG A 134 10.91 16.70 12.87
CA ARG A 134 9.84 17.61 12.43
C ARG A 134 8.45 17.01 12.43
N THR A 135 8.32 15.68 12.28
CA THR A 135 7.00 15.02 12.23
C THR A 135 6.24 15.21 13.55
N ALA A 136 6.91 15.08 14.70
CA ALA A 136 6.26 15.31 15.99
C ALA A 136 5.75 16.75 16.10
N ASP A 137 6.61 17.74 15.81
CA ASP A 137 6.24 19.15 15.86
C ASP A 137 5.09 19.47 14.90
N THR A 138 5.08 18.87 13.71
CA THR A 138 4.02 19.06 12.72
C THR A 138 2.69 18.52 13.22
N VAL A 139 2.66 17.29 13.75
CA VAL A 139 1.43 16.70 14.30
C VAL A 139 0.91 17.52 15.47
N PHE A 140 1.77 17.91 16.41
CA PHE A 140 1.33 18.75 17.54
C PHE A 140 0.85 20.14 17.12
N SER A 141 1.45 20.72 16.07
CA SER A 141 1.01 22.01 15.54
C SER A 141 -0.38 21.92 14.92
N LEU A 142 -0.65 20.88 14.11
CA LEU A 142 -1.98 20.63 13.52
C LEU A 142 -3.06 20.51 14.61
N LEU A 143 -2.81 19.67 15.62
CA LEU A 143 -3.76 19.48 16.73
C LEU A 143 -4.05 20.78 17.49
N LYS A 144 -3.03 21.61 17.71
CA LYS A 144 -3.14 22.85 18.46
C LYS A 144 -3.84 23.95 17.66
N GLU A 145 -3.53 24.08 16.37
CA GLU A 145 -4.13 25.09 15.49
C GLU A 145 -5.63 24.89 15.33
N ASP A 146 -6.07 23.63 15.27
CA ASP A 146 -7.48 23.26 15.16
C ASP A 146 -8.18 23.07 16.51
N GLY A 147 -7.44 23.22 17.63
CA GLY A 147 -8.00 23.14 18.98
C GLY A 147 -8.51 21.76 19.38
N LEU A 148 -7.94 20.69 18.83
CA LEU A 148 -8.40 19.30 19.02
C LEU A 148 -7.94 18.74 20.37
N ASP A 149 -8.89 18.23 21.17
CA ASP A 149 -8.61 17.52 22.41
C ASP A 149 -8.53 16.01 22.20
N MET A 150 -7.32 15.46 22.25
CA MET A 150 -7.07 14.02 22.10
C MET A 150 -7.69 13.14 23.21
N SER A 151 -8.25 13.74 24.27
CA SER A 151 -9.05 13.02 25.27
C SER A 151 -10.50 12.80 24.85
N ASN A 152 -10.99 13.55 23.87
CA ASN A 152 -12.32 13.46 23.29
C ASN A 152 -12.31 12.56 22.04
N ASP A 153 -13.23 11.58 21.96
CA ASP A 153 -13.30 10.62 20.85
C ASP A 153 -13.65 11.26 19.50
N ALA A 154 -14.47 12.32 19.49
CA ALA A 154 -14.82 13.02 18.25
C ALA A 154 -13.62 13.80 17.71
N ASP A 155 -12.90 14.53 18.57
CA ASP A 155 -11.69 15.26 18.19
C ASP A 155 -10.57 14.30 17.79
N PHE A 156 -10.44 13.17 18.47
CA PHE A 156 -9.54 12.09 18.07
C PHE A 156 -9.85 11.57 16.66
N LEU A 157 -11.13 11.35 16.35
CA LEU A 157 -11.55 10.92 15.01
C LEU A 157 -11.21 11.97 13.95
N VAL A 158 -11.45 13.26 14.25
CA VAL A 158 -11.10 14.36 13.35
C VAL A 158 -9.59 14.41 13.10
N ALA A 159 -8.77 14.36 14.15
CA ALA A 159 -7.32 14.31 14.05
C ALA A 159 -6.82 13.13 13.20
N LEU A 160 -7.41 11.96 13.38
CA LEU A 160 -7.06 10.77 12.59
C LEU A 160 -7.41 10.95 11.11
N LEU A 161 -8.60 11.47 10.81
CA LEU A 161 -9.03 11.75 9.43
C LEU A 161 -8.14 12.80 8.76
N ASP A 162 -7.72 13.84 9.49
CA ASP A 162 -6.82 14.87 8.98
C ASP A 162 -5.45 14.29 8.62
N ILE A 163 -4.81 13.56 9.53
CA ILE A 163 -3.49 12.93 9.28
C ILE A 163 -3.55 11.97 8.08
N ILE A 164 -4.63 11.18 7.97
CA ILE A 164 -4.83 10.27 6.83
C ILE A 164 -4.98 11.06 5.52
N SER A 165 -5.73 12.16 5.55
CA SER A 165 -5.93 13.02 4.38
C SER A 165 -4.64 13.68 3.94
N LEU A 166 -3.85 14.22 4.88
CA LEU A 166 -2.53 14.80 4.59
C LEU A 166 -1.57 13.76 4.00
N SER A 167 -1.56 12.53 4.54
CA SER A 167 -0.79 11.42 3.97
C SER A 167 -1.21 11.12 2.53
N ALA A 168 -2.51 11.16 2.22
CA ALA A 168 -3.01 10.96 0.86
C ALA A 168 -2.55 12.09 -0.08
N TYR A 169 -2.60 13.35 0.36
CA TYR A 169 -2.14 14.48 -0.43
C TYR A 169 -0.64 14.42 -0.73
N LEU A 170 0.19 14.12 0.27
CA LEU A 170 1.64 13.98 0.07
C LEU A 170 1.98 12.85 -0.91
N LYS A 171 1.24 11.74 -0.85
CA LYS A 171 1.37 10.65 -1.82
C LYS A 171 1.02 11.12 -3.22
N THR A 172 -0.11 11.79 -3.39
CA THR A 172 -0.54 12.32 -4.69
C THR A 172 0.49 13.29 -5.26
N VAL A 173 0.97 14.25 -4.45
CA VAL A 173 2.01 15.20 -4.86
C VAL A 173 3.27 14.47 -5.34
N ALA A 174 3.73 13.44 -4.61
CA ALA A 174 4.90 12.67 -5.01
C ALA A 174 4.69 11.96 -6.37
N GLN A 175 3.49 11.43 -6.64
CA GLN A 175 3.17 10.79 -7.91
C GLN A 175 3.04 11.80 -9.06
N GLU A 176 2.45 12.96 -8.82
CA GLU A 176 2.37 14.04 -9.82
C GLU A 176 3.76 14.60 -10.15
N MET A 177 4.63 14.78 -9.16
CA MET A 177 6.03 15.17 -9.39
C MET A 177 6.77 14.15 -10.27
N LEU A 178 6.54 12.86 -10.01
CA LEU A 178 7.11 11.79 -10.82
C LEU A 178 6.60 11.87 -12.26
N GLU A 179 5.30 12.00 -12.47
CA GLU A 179 4.70 12.03 -13.80
C GLU A 179 5.12 13.26 -14.61
N ALA A 180 5.26 14.42 -13.94
CA ALA A 180 5.73 15.65 -14.55
C ALA A 180 7.19 15.56 -15.01
N ARG A 181 8.05 14.82 -14.29
CA ARG A 181 9.48 14.70 -14.61
C ARG A 181 9.80 13.50 -15.51
N TYR A 182 9.11 12.37 -15.29
CA TYR A 182 9.36 11.08 -15.91
C TYR A 182 8.04 10.47 -16.39
N THR A 183 7.45 11.06 -17.43
CA THR A 183 6.14 10.68 -17.98
C THR A 183 6.04 9.20 -18.34
N ASP A 184 4.90 8.59 -18.07
CA ASP A 184 4.59 7.22 -18.49
C ASP A 184 4.00 7.23 -19.91
N PRO A 185 4.72 6.73 -20.93
CA PRO A 185 4.22 6.71 -22.29
C PRO A 185 2.97 5.82 -22.46
N ASP A 186 2.81 4.81 -21.60
CA ASP A 186 1.75 3.82 -21.70
C ASP A 186 0.56 4.11 -20.76
N LYS A 187 0.59 5.24 -20.04
CA LYS A 187 -0.43 5.60 -19.02
C LYS A 187 -1.84 5.56 -19.60
N ALA A 188 -2.04 6.26 -20.72
CA ALA A 188 -3.36 6.39 -21.33
C ALA A 188 -3.94 5.05 -21.79
N GLU A 189 -3.09 4.18 -22.34
CA GLU A 189 -3.52 2.84 -22.77
C GLU A 189 -3.83 1.95 -21.56
N ARG A 190 -3.02 2.01 -20.51
CA ARG A 190 -3.26 1.26 -19.27
C ARG A 190 -4.56 1.69 -18.59
N GLU A 191 -4.78 2.99 -18.45
CA GLU A 191 -6.01 3.55 -17.87
C GLU A 191 -7.25 3.15 -18.69
N ARG A 192 -7.15 3.16 -20.03
CA ARG A 192 -8.22 2.68 -20.90
C ARG A 192 -8.53 1.19 -20.65
N ARG A 193 -7.51 0.33 -20.61
CA ARG A 193 -7.66 -1.11 -20.34
C ARG A 193 -8.25 -1.38 -18.95
N GLU A 194 -7.91 -0.56 -17.96
CA GLU A 194 -8.47 -0.66 -16.60
C GLU A 194 -9.93 -0.26 -16.54
N ARG A 195 -10.33 0.83 -17.21
CA ARG A 195 -11.74 1.23 -17.33
C ARG A 195 -12.58 0.16 -18.02
N GLU A 196 -12.11 -0.37 -19.16
CA GLU A 196 -12.80 -1.45 -19.88
C GLU A 196 -12.97 -2.71 -19.00
N LYS A 197 -11.97 -3.03 -18.16
CA LYS A 197 -12.06 -4.14 -17.20
C LYS A 197 -13.03 -3.86 -16.06
N ALA A 198 -13.05 -2.63 -15.53
CA ALA A 198 -13.95 -2.23 -14.45
C ALA A 198 -15.41 -2.28 -14.91
N GLU A 199 -15.72 -1.71 -16.08
CA GLU A 199 -17.05 -1.75 -16.69
C GLU A 199 -17.53 -3.19 -16.94
N LYS A 200 -16.63 -4.07 -17.41
CA LYS A 200 -16.96 -5.49 -17.60
C LYS A 200 -17.30 -6.17 -16.28
N ARG A 201 -16.54 -5.92 -15.20
CA ARG A 201 -16.81 -6.50 -13.87
C ARG A 201 -18.14 -6.01 -13.30
N GLU A 202 -18.44 -4.73 -13.44
CA GLU A 202 -19.70 -4.15 -12.98
C GLU A 202 -20.90 -4.77 -13.70
N ARG A 203 -20.82 -4.96 -15.02
CA ARG A 203 -21.86 -5.67 -15.79
C ARG A 203 -22.02 -7.13 -15.33
N GLU A 204 -20.92 -7.85 -15.12
CA GLU A 204 -20.97 -9.23 -14.63
C GLU A 204 -21.56 -9.31 -13.21
N GLU A 205 -21.31 -8.32 -12.35
CA GLU A 205 -21.89 -8.23 -11.01
C GLU A 205 -23.37 -7.89 -11.04
N SER A 206 -23.79 -6.96 -11.90
CA SER A 206 -25.21 -6.62 -12.08
C SER A 206 -26.01 -7.80 -12.62
N GLU A 207 -25.51 -8.50 -13.64
CA GLU A 207 -26.15 -9.70 -14.19
C GLU A 207 -26.27 -10.81 -13.14
N LYS A 208 -25.23 -11.02 -12.31
CA LYS A 208 -25.28 -11.98 -11.20
C LYS A 208 -26.27 -11.57 -10.12
N ALA A 209 -26.36 -10.27 -9.81
CA ALA A 209 -27.31 -9.75 -8.84
C ALA A 209 -28.76 -9.94 -9.33
N GLU A 210 -29.06 -9.56 -10.58
CA GLU A 210 -30.38 -9.77 -11.18
C GLU A 210 -30.77 -11.25 -11.21
N LYS A 211 -29.85 -12.14 -11.59
CA LYS A 211 -30.12 -13.59 -11.57
C LYS A 211 -30.46 -14.09 -10.17
N ARG A 212 -29.72 -13.63 -9.15
CA ARG A 212 -29.99 -14.00 -7.74
C ARG A 212 -31.34 -13.47 -7.26
N GLU A 213 -31.76 -12.29 -7.69
CA GLU A 213 -33.08 -11.74 -7.36
C GLU A 213 -34.20 -12.53 -8.03
N ARG A 214 -34.07 -12.85 -9.32
CA ARG A 214 -35.04 -13.71 -10.04
C ARG A 214 -35.17 -15.08 -9.38
N GLU A 215 -34.06 -15.74 -9.03
CA GLU A 215 -34.10 -17.03 -8.34
C GLU A 215 -34.75 -16.95 -6.94
N LYS A 216 -34.59 -15.83 -6.22
CA LYS A 216 -35.26 -15.59 -4.94
C LYS A 216 -36.76 -15.39 -5.13
N ALA A 217 -37.17 -14.60 -6.13
CA ALA A 217 -38.57 -14.35 -6.46
C ALA A 217 -39.28 -15.66 -6.86
N GLU A 218 -38.70 -16.46 -7.76
CA GLU A 218 -39.27 -17.75 -8.17
C GLU A 218 -39.43 -18.72 -6.98
N LYS A 219 -38.44 -18.75 -6.07
CA LYS A 219 -38.53 -19.56 -4.84
C LYS A 219 -39.62 -19.05 -3.90
N ALA A 220 -39.84 -17.75 -3.80
CA ALA A 220 -40.90 -17.16 -2.99
C ALA A 220 -42.29 -17.47 -3.57
N GLU A 221 -42.49 -17.28 -4.88
CA GLU A 221 -43.74 -17.62 -5.57
C GLU A 221 -44.08 -19.11 -5.44
N LYS A 222 -43.08 -19.99 -5.58
CA LYS A 222 -43.28 -21.44 -5.41
C LYS A 222 -43.65 -21.80 -3.96
N ARG A 223 -43.13 -21.07 -2.97
CA ARG A 223 -43.51 -21.26 -1.56
C ARG A 223 -44.94 -20.81 -1.31
N GLU A 224 -45.33 -19.63 -1.79
CA GLU A 224 -46.71 -19.13 -1.68
C GLU A 224 -47.72 -20.05 -2.35
N LYS A 225 -47.42 -20.53 -3.57
CA LYS A 225 -48.30 -21.47 -4.28
C LYS A 225 -48.50 -22.77 -3.49
N ASN A 226 -47.42 -23.34 -2.97
CA ASN A 226 -47.50 -24.55 -2.14
C ASN A 226 -48.27 -24.33 -0.83
N GLU A 227 -48.21 -23.13 -0.26
CA GLU A 227 -48.95 -22.76 0.95
C GLU A 227 -50.45 -22.63 0.66
N ARG A 228 -50.82 -21.94 -0.44
CA ARG A 228 -52.22 -21.84 -0.90
C ARG A 228 -52.83 -23.21 -1.21
N GLU A 229 -52.10 -24.08 -1.92
CA GLU A 229 -52.56 -25.46 -2.18
C GLU A 229 -52.75 -26.29 -0.90
N ARG A 230 -51.94 -26.04 0.15
CA ARG A 230 -52.11 -26.69 1.46
C ARG A 230 -53.33 -26.16 2.21
N GLU A 231 -53.61 -24.87 2.13
CA GLU A 231 -54.81 -24.27 2.73
C GLU A 231 -56.09 -24.71 2.04
N GLU A 232 -56.11 -24.77 0.71
CA GLU A 232 -57.26 -25.23 -0.07
C GLU A 232 -57.59 -26.70 0.25
N LYS A 233 -56.58 -27.57 0.31
CA LYS A 233 -56.73 -28.97 0.75
C LYS A 233 -57.21 -29.10 2.21
N ARG A 234 -56.95 -28.11 3.07
CA ARG A 234 -57.51 -28.09 4.44
C ARG A 234 -59.00 -27.72 4.41
N ARG A 235 -59.37 -26.69 3.64
CA ARG A 235 -60.76 -26.24 3.48
C ARG A 235 -61.66 -27.30 2.84
N GLU A 236 -61.19 -28.02 1.83
CA GLU A 236 -61.97 -29.11 1.21
C GLU A 236 -62.25 -30.26 2.19
N LYS A 237 -61.30 -30.59 3.07
CA LYS A 237 -61.50 -31.59 4.13
C LYS A 237 -62.50 -31.14 5.18
N GLU A 238 -62.57 -29.84 5.47
CA GLU A 238 -63.53 -29.26 6.40
C GLU A 238 -64.94 -29.14 5.80
N GLY A 239 -65.05 -28.84 4.49
CA GLY A 239 -66.33 -28.75 3.77
C GLY A 239 -67.04 -30.09 3.55
N ASN A 240 -66.30 -31.16 3.22
CA ASN A 240 -66.88 -32.50 3.07
C ASN A 240 -67.31 -33.17 4.39
N GLY A 241 -67.01 -32.55 5.54
CA GLY A 241 -67.51 -32.98 6.84
C GLY A 241 -68.91 -32.45 7.19
N ALA A 242 -69.46 -31.51 6.41
CA ALA A 242 -70.72 -30.83 6.73
C ALA A 242 -71.96 -31.39 6.03
N ASP A 243 -71.82 -32.31 5.06
CA ASP A 243 -72.94 -32.90 4.30
C ASP A 243 -73.27 -34.36 4.73
N GLN A 244 -72.78 -34.79 5.90
CA GLN A 244 -73.14 -36.05 6.57
C GLN A 244 -73.74 -35.84 7.97
N GLY A 245 -74.40 -34.70 8.19
CA GLY A 245 -75.12 -34.37 9.42
C GLY A 245 -76.63 -34.33 9.22
#